data_AF-A0A6V8PXV6-F1
#
_entry.id   AF-A0A6V8PXV6-F1
#
_cell.length_a   1.000
_cell.length_b   1.000
_cell.length_c   1.000
_cell.angle_alpha   90.00
_cell.angle_beta   90.00
_cell.angle_gamma   90.00
#
_symmetry.space_group_name_H-M   'P 1'
#
loop_
_entity.id
_entity.type
_entity.pdbx_description
1 polymer ?
#
loop_
_entity_poly.entity_id
_entity_poly.type
_entity_poly.pdbx_seq_one_letter_code
_entity_poly.pdbx_strand_id
1 'polypeptide(L)'
;MMGPSPVNYENIKHFLSKTYSTARECLPSQLAVSARMKATEAIKSAKNKLKKKQKATCPQSKLCYIRYDARSYNVWFDKNEVSLLTIDGRKKFPIIVSEYFKQYLDWRRVSADLFLRKNGVFLHIVFEKDIPDVMSVNRVVGIDRGINKIATTSDNLFFGGGQVKHTSSRYEKLRQNLQSCNSKSAKRHLRQMSKKENRFRTDVNQKVSKQIAGSLPPGSTIVLEDLKSIRQNSRLRKKQRKQLHKWNFFQLQQFLTYKAEAKGIRVKYVDSRCTSQKCSVCGYIARANRQYQSVFKCKHCGFSLNAHLNPSRNIRQN
;
A
#
# COMPACT_ATOMS: atom_id res chain seq x y z
N MET A 1 14.55 1.75 -42.41
CA MET A 1 14.45 1.94 -40.95
C MET A 1 14.06 0.62 -40.31
N MET A 2 15.04 -0.20 -39.92
CA MET A 2 14.77 -1.47 -39.25
C MET A 2 14.32 -1.21 -37.81
N GLY A 3 13.10 -1.64 -37.48
CA GLY A 3 12.61 -1.62 -36.10
C GLY A 3 13.48 -2.49 -35.20
N PRO A 4 13.58 -2.18 -33.89
CA PRO A 4 14.40 -2.97 -32.98
C PRO A 4 13.86 -4.40 -32.93
N SER A 5 14.74 -5.35 -33.28
CA SER A 5 14.49 -6.79 -33.25
C SER A 5 13.99 -7.23 -31.85
N PRO A 6 13.03 -8.17 -31.76
CA PRO A 6 12.53 -8.66 -30.48
C PRO A 6 13.67 -9.35 -29.72
N VAL A 7 14.15 -8.70 -28.67
CA VAL A 7 15.21 -9.24 -27.81
C VAL A 7 14.80 -10.63 -27.31
N ASN A 8 15.62 -11.64 -27.60
CA ASN A 8 15.40 -13.01 -27.11
C ASN A 8 15.81 -13.08 -25.63
N TYR A 9 14.81 -13.27 -24.74
CA TYR A 9 14.94 -13.08 -23.29
C TYR A 9 15.18 -14.37 -22.49
N GLU A 10 15.64 -15.45 -23.13
CA GLU A 10 15.77 -16.78 -22.51
C GLU A 10 17.05 -16.98 -21.69
N ASN A 11 18.09 -16.16 -21.87
CA ASN A 11 19.39 -16.40 -21.24
C ASN A 11 19.84 -15.29 -20.28
N ILE A 12 19.13 -15.15 -19.15
CA ILE A 12 19.37 -14.09 -18.14
C ILE A 12 20.81 -14.13 -17.61
N LYS A 13 21.40 -15.30 -17.39
CA LYS A 13 22.80 -15.42 -16.91
C LYS A 13 23.83 -14.91 -17.93
N HIS A 14 23.63 -15.18 -19.22
CA HIS A 14 24.51 -14.70 -20.29
C HIS A 14 24.39 -13.18 -20.52
N PHE A 15 23.17 -12.63 -20.43
CA PHE A 15 22.97 -11.18 -20.43
C PHE A 15 23.61 -10.50 -19.21
N LEU A 16 23.61 -11.17 -18.06
CA LEU A 16 24.17 -10.64 -16.83
C LEU A 16 25.69 -10.47 -16.90
N SER A 17 26.46 -11.38 -17.50
CA SER A 17 27.91 -11.20 -17.61
C SER A 17 28.27 -10.10 -18.62
N LYS A 18 27.61 -10.11 -19.79
CA LYS A 18 27.87 -9.14 -20.87
C LYS A 18 27.49 -7.71 -20.51
N THR A 19 26.49 -7.52 -19.66
CA THR A 19 26.09 -6.19 -19.16
C THR A 19 26.96 -5.69 -18.00
N TYR A 20 27.67 -6.58 -17.29
CA TYR A 20 28.55 -6.18 -16.20
C TYR A 20 29.81 -5.51 -16.70
N SER A 21 30.49 -6.10 -17.70
CA SER A 21 31.69 -5.51 -18.29
C SER A 21 31.42 -4.09 -18.80
N THR A 22 30.35 -3.91 -19.59
CA THR A 22 29.95 -2.59 -20.10
C THR A 22 29.59 -1.62 -18.98
N ALA A 23 28.86 -2.06 -17.94
CA ALA A 23 28.56 -1.18 -16.81
C ALA A 23 29.82 -0.81 -16.01
N ARG A 24 30.82 -1.71 -15.95
CA ARG A 24 32.06 -1.52 -15.20
C ARG A 24 33.00 -0.50 -15.83
N GLU A 25 32.90 -0.28 -17.15
CA GLU A 25 33.62 0.78 -17.87
C GLU A 25 33.32 2.16 -17.28
N CYS A 26 32.07 2.40 -16.83
CA CYS A 26 31.64 3.70 -16.33
C CYS A 26 31.36 3.74 -14.82
N LEU A 27 31.23 2.58 -14.16
CA LEU A 27 30.82 2.48 -12.75
C LEU A 27 31.79 1.62 -11.94
N PRO A 28 32.04 1.99 -10.67
CA PRO A 28 32.64 1.09 -9.69
C PRO A 28 31.91 -0.26 -9.62
N SER A 29 32.62 -1.32 -9.27
CA SER A 29 32.12 -2.71 -9.26
C SER A 29 30.76 -2.84 -8.54
N GLN A 30 30.64 -2.29 -7.33
CA GLN A 30 29.41 -2.39 -6.56
C GLN A 30 28.24 -1.62 -7.20
N LEU A 31 28.48 -0.43 -7.75
CA LEU A 31 27.46 0.35 -8.45
C LEU A 31 27.01 -0.32 -9.76
N ALA A 32 27.93 -0.97 -10.48
CA ALA A 32 27.61 -1.75 -11.66
C ALA A 32 26.69 -2.95 -11.33
N VAL A 33 26.94 -3.63 -10.20
CA VAL A 33 26.06 -4.69 -9.69
C VAL A 33 24.68 -4.14 -9.34
N SER A 34 24.60 -3.05 -8.56
CA SER A 34 23.33 -2.41 -8.19
C SER A 34 22.51 -1.96 -9.40
N ALA A 35 23.14 -1.36 -10.41
CA ALA A 35 22.49 -0.92 -11.64
C ALA A 35 21.84 -2.10 -12.39
N ARG A 36 22.59 -3.21 -12.53
CA ARG A 36 22.10 -4.44 -13.17
C ARG A 36 20.95 -5.08 -12.41
N MET A 37 21.05 -5.13 -11.08
CA MET A 37 19.96 -5.63 -10.22
C MET A 37 18.68 -4.82 -10.43
N LYS A 38 18.79 -3.49 -10.47
CA LYS A 38 17.65 -2.60 -10.67
C LYS A 38 17.00 -2.79 -12.05
N ALA A 39 17.81 -2.90 -13.10
CA ALA A 39 17.32 -3.19 -14.45
C ALA A 39 16.61 -4.55 -14.51
N THR A 40 17.19 -5.57 -13.88
CA THR A 40 16.62 -6.92 -13.81
C THR A 40 15.29 -6.93 -13.06
N GLU A 41 15.17 -6.22 -11.95
CA GLU A 41 13.91 -6.06 -11.19
C GLU A 41 12.81 -5.41 -12.03
N ALA A 42 13.15 -4.37 -12.79
CA ALA A 42 12.20 -3.71 -13.69
C ALA A 42 11.70 -4.67 -14.78
N ILE A 43 12.60 -5.44 -15.40
CA ILE A 43 12.25 -6.44 -16.42
C ILE A 43 11.41 -7.57 -15.82
N LYS A 44 11.78 -8.10 -14.65
CA LYS A 44 11.00 -9.12 -13.93
C LYS A 44 9.58 -8.62 -13.64
N SER A 45 9.43 -7.37 -13.22
CA SER A 45 8.13 -6.73 -12.99
C SER A 45 7.27 -6.69 -14.27
N ALA A 46 7.86 -6.32 -15.41
CA ALA A 46 7.18 -6.35 -16.71
C ALA A 46 6.78 -7.77 -17.12
N LYS A 47 7.69 -8.76 -16.99
CA LYS A 47 7.40 -10.18 -17.26
C LYS A 47 6.24 -10.69 -16.40
N ASN A 48 6.20 -10.33 -15.11
CA ASN A 48 5.12 -10.73 -14.21
C ASN A 48 3.75 -10.16 -14.62
N LYS A 49 3.71 -8.97 -15.23
CA LYS A 49 2.46 -8.41 -15.80
C LYS A 49 2.02 -9.19 -17.03
N LEU A 50 2.94 -9.51 -17.94
CA LEU A 50 2.64 -10.30 -19.14
C LEU A 50 2.13 -11.70 -18.77
N LYS A 51 2.76 -12.37 -17.80
CA LYS A 51 2.27 -13.65 -17.24
C LYS A 51 0.83 -13.58 -16.73
N LYS A 52 0.41 -12.41 -16.22
CA LYS A 52 -0.95 -12.14 -15.75
C LYS A 52 -1.89 -11.63 -16.87
N LYS A 53 -1.51 -11.77 -18.14
CA LYS A 53 -2.24 -11.26 -19.32
C LYS A 53 -2.52 -9.76 -19.27
N GLN A 54 -1.65 -8.98 -18.59
CA GLN A 54 -1.75 -7.53 -18.52
C GLN A 54 -0.81 -6.88 -19.55
N LYS A 55 -1.20 -5.72 -20.08
CA LYS A 55 -0.34 -4.93 -20.98
C LYS A 55 0.92 -4.47 -20.22
N ALA A 56 2.09 -4.68 -20.83
CA ALA A 56 3.37 -4.18 -20.34
C ALA A 56 4.27 -3.77 -21.51
N THR A 57 5.11 -2.77 -21.29
CA THR A 57 6.11 -2.29 -22.23
C THR A 57 7.51 -2.53 -21.67
N CYS A 58 8.53 -2.43 -22.53
CA CYS A 58 9.92 -2.42 -22.06
C CYS A 58 10.11 -1.27 -21.04
N PRO A 59 10.59 -1.56 -19.81
CA PRO A 59 10.79 -0.51 -18.81
C PRO A 59 11.80 0.52 -19.28
N GLN A 60 11.41 1.79 -19.26
CA GLN A 60 12.29 2.92 -19.53
C GLN A 60 12.22 3.90 -18.36
N SER A 61 13.37 4.44 -17.94
CA SER A 61 13.44 5.47 -16.91
C SER A 61 14.45 6.54 -17.29
N LYS A 62 14.06 7.81 -17.13
CA LYS A 62 14.97 8.95 -17.24
C LYS A 62 15.79 9.19 -15.96
N LEU A 63 15.26 8.74 -14.83
CA LEU A 63 15.84 8.92 -13.49
C LEU A 63 15.70 7.61 -12.73
N CYS A 64 16.74 6.79 -12.78
CA CYS A 64 16.79 5.57 -11.98
C CYS A 64 17.28 5.88 -10.57
N TYR A 65 16.72 5.22 -9.57
CA TYR A 65 17.22 5.33 -8.20
C TYR A 65 18.56 4.60 -8.09
N ILE A 66 19.53 5.23 -7.42
CA ILE A 66 20.83 4.61 -7.18
C ILE A 66 20.70 3.79 -5.91
N ARG A 67 20.83 2.46 -6.04
CA ARG A 67 20.77 1.55 -4.90
C ARG A 67 22.15 1.36 -4.28
N TYR A 68 22.17 1.51 -2.97
CA TYR A 68 23.28 1.25 -2.09
C TYR A 68 22.97 0.08 -1.17
N ASP A 69 23.97 -0.73 -0.93
CA ASP A 69 24.01 -1.86 0.00
C ASP A 69 25.10 -1.64 1.06
N ALA A 70 25.23 -2.58 1.99
CA ALA A 70 26.19 -2.49 3.10
C ALA A 70 27.65 -2.18 2.68
N ARG A 71 28.06 -2.42 1.43
CA ARG A 71 29.41 -2.11 0.93
C ARG A 71 29.51 -0.72 0.32
N SER A 72 28.41 -0.23 -0.26
CA SER A 72 28.39 1.00 -1.06
C SER A 72 27.87 2.24 -0.33
N TYR A 73 27.33 2.09 0.88
CA TYR A 73 27.11 3.23 1.78
C TYR A 73 27.50 2.93 3.23
N ASN A 74 27.68 3.97 4.02
CA ASN A 74 27.62 3.92 5.47
C ASN A 74 26.96 5.20 5.99
N VAL A 75 26.29 5.16 7.14
CA VAL A 75 25.63 6.33 7.73
C VAL A 75 25.98 6.43 9.22
N TRP A 76 26.25 7.64 9.67
CA TRP A 76 26.54 7.99 11.06
C TRP A 76 25.51 9.00 11.52
N PHE A 77 24.50 8.54 12.25
CA PHE A 77 23.38 9.38 12.69
C PHE A 77 23.76 10.33 13.83
N ASP A 78 24.74 9.94 14.64
CA ASP A 78 25.39 10.77 15.66
C ASP A 78 26.06 12.01 15.04
N LYS A 79 26.69 11.83 13.88
CA LYS A 79 27.36 12.91 13.13
C LYS A 79 26.48 13.57 12.08
N ASN A 80 25.26 13.06 11.87
CA ASN A 80 24.39 13.43 10.75
C ASN A 80 25.12 13.39 9.39
N GLU A 81 25.92 12.35 9.16
CA GLU A 81 26.68 12.17 7.92
C GLU A 81 26.36 10.84 7.24
N VAL A 82 26.37 10.84 5.91
CA VAL A 82 26.35 9.64 5.09
C VAL A 82 27.58 9.61 4.17
N SER A 83 28.23 8.46 4.11
CA SER A 83 29.26 8.17 3.12
C SER A 83 28.67 7.30 2.02
N LEU A 84 28.73 7.77 0.78
CA LEU A 84 28.21 7.10 -0.41
C LEU A 84 29.35 6.83 -1.39
N LEU A 85 29.34 5.64 -2.00
CA LEU A 85 30.21 5.33 -3.14
C LEU A 85 29.71 6.08 -4.38
N THR A 86 30.53 6.94 -4.97
CA THR A 86 30.25 7.60 -6.25
C THR A 86 31.20 7.09 -7.32
N ILE A 87 31.05 7.59 -8.55
CA ILE A 87 31.99 7.30 -9.65
C ILE A 87 33.41 7.78 -9.35
N ASP A 88 33.56 8.85 -8.55
CA ASP A 88 34.86 9.42 -8.16
C ASP A 88 35.36 8.88 -6.81
N GLY A 89 34.86 7.73 -6.37
CA GLY A 89 35.18 7.17 -5.05
C GLY A 89 34.18 7.55 -3.95
N ARG A 90 34.56 7.35 -2.69
CA ARG A 90 33.64 7.50 -1.56
C ARG A 90 33.58 8.96 -1.11
N LYS A 91 32.40 9.58 -1.15
CA LYS A 91 32.16 10.95 -0.69
C LYS A 91 31.27 10.97 0.54
N LYS A 92 31.46 11.96 1.42
CA LYS A 92 30.64 12.19 2.61
C LYS A 92 29.70 13.36 2.37
N PHE A 93 28.47 13.26 2.87
CA PHE A 93 27.45 14.28 2.76
C PHE A 93 26.70 14.43 4.09
N PRO A 94 26.33 15.66 4.49
CA PRO A 94 25.44 15.84 5.62
C PRO A 94 24.05 15.30 5.29
N ILE A 95 23.37 14.73 6.28
CA ILE A 95 21.99 14.26 6.18
C ILE A 95 21.11 14.95 7.21
N ILE A 96 19.86 15.20 6.83
CA ILE A 96 18.86 15.77 7.74
C ILE A 96 17.88 14.64 8.09
N VAL A 97 17.91 14.21 9.36
CA VAL A 97 16.99 13.20 9.89
C VAL A 97 15.94 13.91 10.73
N SER A 98 14.67 13.77 10.35
CA SER A 98 13.59 14.35 11.16
C SER A 98 13.40 13.59 12.47
N GLU A 99 12.89 14.29 13.50
CA GLU A 99 12.66 13.74 14.83
C GLU A 99 11.89 12.42 14.80
N TYR A 100 10.88 12.34 13.93
CA TYR A 100 10.07 11.13 13.75
C TYR A 100 10.91 9.90 13.41
N PHE A 101 11.98 10.02 12.62
CA PHE A 101 12.77 8.87 12.20
C PHE A 101 13.79 8.42 13.25
N LYS A 102 14.03 9.22 14.30
CA LYS A 102 14.96 8.84 15.37
C LYS A 102 14.56 7.56 16.09
N GLN A 103 13.25 7.25 16.12
CA GLN A 103 12.71 6.03 16.75
C GLN A 103 13.08 4.71 16.04
N TYR A 104 13.73 4.78 14.87
CA TYR A 104 14.10 3.59 14.08
C TYR A 104 15.62 3.43 13.94
N LEU A 105 16.43 4.30 14.56
CA LEU A 105 17.88 4.30 14.36
C LEU A 105 18.59 3.10 15.00
N ASP A 106 17.93 2.47 15.98
CA ASP A 106 18.34 1.23 16.63
C ASP A 106 18.08 -0.02 15.76
N TRP A 107 17.35 0.11 14.66
CA TRP A 107 17.00 -1.03 13.81
C TRP A 107 18.14 -1.41 12.87
N ARG A 108 18.16 -2.67 12.43
CA ARG A 108 19.17 -3.17 11.49
C ARG A 108 18.99 -2.51 10.13
N ARG A 109 20.04 -1.90 9.60
CA ARG A 109 20.06 -1.27 8.28
C ARG A 109 20.30 -2.33 7.20
N VAL A 110 19.58 -2.23 6.08
CA VAL A 110 19.66 -3.22 4.98
C VAL A 110 20.22 -2.59 3.71
N SER A 111 19.53 -1.61 3.16
CA SER A 111 19.87 -0.97 1.88
C SER A 111 19.45 0.49 1.89
N ALA A 112 20.00 1.29 0.99
CA ALA A 112 19.54 2.65 0.77
C ALA A 112 19.30 2.94 -0.71
N ASP A 113 18.24 3.66 -1.05
CA ASP A 113 17.96 4.12 -2.41
C ASP A 113 18.09 5.65 -2.44
N LEU A 114 19.03 6.19 -3.24
CA LEU A 114 19.19 7.62 -3.48
C LEU A 114 18.36 8.03 -4.70
N PHE A 115 17.57 9.10 -4.54
CA PHE A 115 16.73 9.59 -5.62
C PHE A 115 16.50 11.10 -5.56
N LEU A 116 16.18 11.65 -6.73
CA LEU A 116 15.92 13.06 -6.92
C LEU A 116 14.41 13.32 -6.90
N ARG A 117 14.00 14.36 -6.17
CA ARG A 117 12.69 14.99 -6.31
C ARG A 117 12.89 16.46 -6.62
N LYS A 118 11.80 17.14 -7.01
CA LYS A 118 11.80 18.57 -7.33
C LYS A 118 12.44 19.47 -6.26
N ASN A 119 12.43 19.04 -5.01
CA ASN A 119 12.85 19.85 -3.86
C ASN A 119 14.14 19.33 -3.21
N GLY A 120 14.92 18.48 -3.90
CA GLY A 120 16.22 18.04 -3.41
C GLY A 120 16.53 16.55 -3.64
N VAL A 121 17.64 16.14 -3.03
CA VAL A 121 18.18 14.78 -3.04
C VAL A 121 17.74 14.07 -1.77
N PHE A 122 17.21 12.86 -1.91
CA PHE A 122 16.70 12.08 -0.78
C PHE A 122 17.35 10.71 -0.77
N LEU A 123 17.72 10.25 0.43
CA LEU A 123 18.20 8.90 0.68
C LEU A 123 17.16 8.15 1.48
N HIS A 124 16.55 7.13 0.88
CA HIS A 124 15.65 6.22 1.60
C HIS A 124 16.45 5.05 2.15
N ILE A 125 16.65 5.02 3.46
CA ILE A 125 17.30 3.90 4.15
C ILE A 125 16.23 2.90 4.58
N VAL A 126 16.44 1.63 4.25
CA VAL A 126 15.59 0.51 4.64
C VAL A 126 16.12 -0.07 5.94
N PHE A 127 15.24 -0.12 6.93
CA PHE A 127 15.48 -0.72 8.23
C PHE A 127 14.66 -2.01 8.37
N GLU A 128 15.20 -2.95 9.12
CA GLU A 128 14.61 -4.25 9.44
C GLU A 128 14.72 -4.48 10.95
N LYS A 129 13.66 -5.02 11.53
CA LYS A 129 13.60 -5.36 12.95
C LYS A 129 12.86 -6.67 13.10
N ASP A 130 13.49 -7.58 13.83
CA ASP A 130 12.85 -8.82 14.24
C ASP A 130 11.82 -8.47 15.31
N ILE A 131 10.57 -8.87 15.06
CA ILE A 131 9.48 -8.70 16.01
C ILE A 131 9.38 -10.02 16.78
N PRO A 132 9.54 -10.01 18.11
CA PRO A 132 9.41 -11.23 18.89
C PRO A 132 8.02 -11.84 18.70
N ASP A 133 7.94 -13.16 18.58
CA ASP A 133 6.66 -13.85 18.51
C ASP A 133 6.00 -13.79 19.89
N VAL A 134 4.90 -13.04 19.98
CA VAL A 134 4.18 -12.82 21.23
C VAL A 134 3.15 -13.93 21.40
N MET A 135 3.11 -14.54 22.59
CA MET A 135 2.10 -15.52 22.95
C MET A 135 0.69 -14.98 22.70
N SER A 136 -0.20 -15.88 22.27
CA SER A 136 -1.59 -15.52 21.99
C SER A 136 -2.34 -15.16 23.26
N VAL A 137 -2.90 -13.95 23.31
CA VAL A 137 -3.77 -13.50 24.43
C VAL A 137 -5.26 -13.84 24.19
N ASN A 138 -5.57 -14.77 23.28
CA ASN A 138 -6.94 -15.16 22.87
C ASN A 138 -7.87 -14.00 22.49
N ARG A 139 -7.31 -12.82 22.18
CA ARG A 139 -8.06 -11.64 21.74
C ARG A 139 -8.15 -11.61 20.23
N VAL A 140 -9.35 -11.85 19.70
CA VAL A 140 -9.62 -11.80 18.25
C VAL A 140 -10.58 -10.66 17.93
N VAL A 141 -10.24 -9.86 16.91
CA VAL A 141 -11.06 -8.73 16.45
C VAL A 141 -11.27 -8.81 14.95
N GLY A 142 -12.53 -8.94 14.52
CA GLY A 142 -12.91 -8.92 13.12
C GLY A 142 -13.17 -7.48 12.64
N ILE A 143 -12.74 -7.15 11.43
CA ILE A 143 -12.87 -5.79 10.88
C ILE A 143 -13.56 -5.83 9.52
N ASP A 144 -14.80 -5.33 9.50
CA ASP A 144 -15.54 -5.03 8.27
C ASP A 144 -15.02 -3.71 7.67
N ARG A 145 -14.85 -3.66 6.36
CA ARG A 145 -14.42 -2.45 5.64
C ARG A 145 -15.45 -2.14 4.57
N GLY A 146 -15.86 -0.88 4.47
CA GLY A 146 -16.84 -0.44 3.50
C GLY A 146 -16.58 0.95 2.91
N ILE A 147 -17.46 1.34 1.98
CA ILE A 147 -17.43 2.66 1.33
C ILE A 147 -18.05 3.73 2.25
N ASN A 148 -19.18 3.41 2.90
CA ASN A 148 -19.89 4.35 3.80
C ASN A 148 -19.27 4.42 5.19
N LYS A 149 -18.83 3.27 5.72
CA LYS A 149 -18.02 3.15 6.94
C LYS A 149 -16.67 2.58 6.53
N ILE A 150 -15.59 3.32 6.80
CA ILE A 150 -14.23 2.98 6.39
C ILE A 150 -13.81 1.65 7.02
N ALA A 151 -14.08 1.50 8.32
CA ALA A 151 -13.89 0.28 9.08
C ALA A 151 -14.95 0.18 10.19
N THR A 152 -15.35 -1.04 10.54
CA THR A 152 -16.16 -1.36 11.72
C THR A 152 -15.55 -2.59 12.38
N THR A 153 -15.22 -2.49 13.66
CA THR A 153 -14.63 -3.60 14.42
C THR A 153 -15.72 -4.43 15.09
N SER A 154 -15.42 -5.67 15.47
CA SER A 154 -16.32 -6.51 16.29
C SER A 154 -16.52 -5.97 17.71
N ASP A 155 -15.65 -5.06 18.15
CA ASP A 155 -15.65 -4.41 19.47
C ASP A 155 -16.45 -3.10 19.48
N ASN A 156 -17.39 -2.93 18.54
CA ASN A 156 -18.26 -1.76 18.44
C ASN A 156 -17.55 -0.43 18.13
N LEU A 157 -16.29 -0.43 17.67
CA LEU A 157 -15.66 0.77 17.12
C LEU A 157 -16.06 1.00 15.66
N PHE A 158 -16.56 2.20 15.35
CA PHE A 158 -17.01 2.60 14.02
C PHE A 158 -16.18 3.76 13.48
N PHE A 159 -15.66 3.60 12.26
CA PHE A 159 -14.92 4.63 11.55
C PHE A 159 -15.76 5.14 10.38
N GLY A 160 -16.41 6.29 10.56
CA GLY A 160 -17.30 6.88 9.56
C GLY A 160 -16.58 7.33 8.29
N GLY A 161 -17.21 7.13 7.13
CA GLY A 161 -16.71 7.61 5.83
C GLY A 161 -17.28 8.97 5.39
N GLY A 162 -18.06 9.65 6.24
CA GLY A 162 -18.78 10.88 5.90
C GLY A 162 -17.87 11.99 5.40
N GLN A 163 -16.81 12.31 6.14
CA GLN A 163 -15.82 13.32 5.74
C GLN A 163 -15.12 12.93 4.43
N VAL A 164 -14.78 11.65 4.26
CA VAL A 164 -14.18 11.15 3.01
C VAL A 164 -15.12 11.33 1.84
N LYS A 165 -16.38 10.98 2.00
CA LYS A 165 -17.41 11.14 0.99
C LYS A 165 -17.61 12.61 0.63
N HIS A 166 -17.73 13.50 1.62
CA HIS A 166 -17.88 14.94 1.41
C HIS A 166 -16.70 15.53 0.63
N THR A 167 -15.47 15.29 1.09
CA THR A 167 -14.25 15.76 0.44
C THR A 167 -14.12 15.22 -0.99
N SER A 168 -14.44 13.94 -1.19
CA SER A 168 -14.43 13.31 -2.52
C SER A 168 -15.43 13.98 -3.47
N SER A 169 -16.64 14.26 -3.01
CA SER A 169 -17.67 14.96 -3.78
C SER A 169 -17.25 16.38 -4.14
N ARG A 170 -16.63 17.12 -3.20
CA ARG A 170 -16.09 18.46 -3.45
C ARG A 170 -15.02 18.44 -4.54
N TYR A 171 -14.04 17.53 -4.44
CA TYR A 171 -12.98 17.37 -5.44
C TYR A 171 -13.52 16.95 -6.80
N GLU A 172 -14.58 16.14 -6.83
CA GLU A 172 -15.24 15.71 -8.07
C GLU A 172 -15.94 16.87 -8.78
N LYS A 173 -16.77 17.65 -8.06
CA LYS A 173 -17.43 18.84 -8.62
C LYS A 173 -16.41 19.84 -9.15
N LEU A 174 -15.39 20.16 -8.35
CA LEU A 174 -14.35 21.10 -8.76
C LEU A 174 -13.58 20.61 -10.00
N ARG A 175 -13.29 19.31 -10.09
CA ARG A 175 -12.65 18.73 -11.27
C ARG A 175 -13.54 18.84 -12.51
N GLN A 176 -14.83 18.59 -12.38
CA GLN A 176 -15.79 18.72 -13.49
C GLN A 176 -15.83 20.17 -14.01
N ASN A 177 -15.97 21.15 -13.12
CA ASN A 177 -16.00 22.57 -13.50
C ASN A 177 -14.70 23.02 -14.18
N LEU A 178 -13.54 22.62 -13.65
CA LEU A 178 -12.26 22.95 -14.26
C LEU A 178 -12.06 22.28 -15.63
N GLN A 179 -12.56 21.05 -15.78
CA GLN A 179 -12.51 20.34 -17.06
C GLN A 179 -13.42 20.97 -18.11
N SER A 180 -14.61 21.45 -17.73
CA SER A 180 -15.52 22.14 -18.64
C SER A 180 -14.99 23.50 -19.09
N CYS A 181 -14.32 24.26 -18.21
CA CYS A 181 -13.69 25.54 -18.59
C CYS A 181 -12.55 25.38 -19.61
N ASN A 182 -11.80 24.26 -19.56
CA ASN A 182 -10.69 23.90 -20.47
C ASN A 182 -9.58 24.97 -20.69
N SER A 183 -9.54 26.02 -19.88
CA SER A 183 -8.57 27.12 -20.01
C SER A 183 -7.17 26.73 -19.52
N LYS A 184 -6.15 27.52 -19.88
CA LYS A 184 -4.76 27.33 -19.38
C LYS A 184 -4.70 27.42 -17.84
N SER A 185 -5.45 28.35 -17.24
CA SER A 185 -5.55 28.50 -15.78
C SER A 185 -6.24 27.29 -15.14
N ALA A 186 -7.32 26.78 -15.74
CA ALA A 186 -8.01 25.58 -15.24
C ALA A 186 -7.11 24.34 -15.28
N LYS A 187 -6.35 24.16 -16.37
CA LYS A 187 -5.36 23.07 -16.50
C LYS A 187 -4.25 23.19 -15.44
N ARG A 188 -3.78 24.40 -15.13
CA ARG A 188 -2.81 24.66 -14.05
C ARG A 188 -3.38 24.30 -12.69
N HIS A 189 -4.63 24.70 -12.41
CA HIS A 189 -5.32 24.38 -11.18
C HIS A 189 -5.50 22.86 -11.01
N LEU A 190 -5.92 22.14 -12.06
CA LEU A 190 -6.01 20.67 -12.05
C LEU A 190 -4.68 20.00 -11.71
N ARG A 191 -3.55 20.51 -12.23
CA ARG A 191 -2.20 20.03 -11.89
C ARG A 191 -1.88 20.27 -10.42
N GLN A 192 -2.19 21.45 -9.88
CA GLN A 192 -1.98 21.77 -8.47
C GLN A 192 -2.83 20.92 -7.52
N MET A 193 -4.07 20.64 -7.91
CA MET A 193 -4.98 19.76 -7.15
C MET A 193 -4.58 18.29 -7.21
N SER A 194 -3.78 17.90 -8.20
CA SER A 194 -3.38 16.51 -8.41
C SER A 194 -2.82 15.91 -7.11
N LYS A 195 -3.25 14.68 -6.82
CA LYS A 195 -2.89 13.91 -5.62
C LYS A 195 -3.38 14.47 -4.27
N LYS A 196 -3.97 15.69 -4.18
CA LYS A 196 -4.49 16.23 -2.89
C LYS A 196 -5.54 15.32 -2.26
N GLU A 197 -6.54 14.91 -3.05
CA GLU A 197 -7.58 13.96 -2.62
C GLU A 197 -7.00 12.63 -2.13
N ASN A 198 -5.99 12.10 -2.84
CA ASN A 198 -5.32 10.85 -2.46
C ASN A 198 -4.50 10.99 -1.19
N ARG A 199 -3.82 12.13 -0.97
CA ARG A 199 -3.10 12.42 0.28
C ARG A 199 -4.06 12.48 1.45
N PHE A 200 -5.19 13.16 1.30
CA PHE A 200 -6.24 13.21 2.32
C PHE A 200 -6.78 11.81 2.65
N ARG A 201 -7.12 10.99 1.66
CA ARG A 201 -7.53 9.58 1.91
C ARG A 201 -6.44 8.75 2.59
N THR A 202 -5.19 8.97 2.21
CA THR A 202 -4.04 8.28 2.81
C THR A 202 -3.91 8.66 4.27
N ASP A 203 -4.02 9.94 4.62
CA ASP A 203 -4.02 10.43 6.00
C ASP A 203 -5.15 9.82 6.84
N VAL A 204 -6.38 9.79 6.32
CA VAL A 204 -7.51 9.15 7.00
C VAL A 204 -7.22 7.66 7.25
N ASN A 205 -6.75 6.92 6.23
CA ASN A 205 -6.40 5.51 6.40
C ASN A 205 -5.25 5.31 7.40
N GLN A 206 -4.25 6.21 7.42
CA GLN A 206 -3.15 6.18 8.39
C GLN A 206 -3.67 6.37 9.82
N LYS A 207 -4.58 7.33 10.05
CA LYS A 207 -5.19 7.57 11.35
C LYS A 207 -6.03 6.39 11.82
N VAL A 208 -6.93 5.89 10.97
CA VAL A 208 -7.80 4.74 11.28
C VAL A 208 -6.97 3.49 11.62
N SER A 209 -5.98 3.14 10.78
CA SER A 209 -5.11 1.99 11.06
C SER A 209 -4.28 2.16 12.33
N LYS A 210 -3.78 3.37 12.61
CA LYS A 210 -3.03 3.67 13.85
C LYS A 210 -3.93 3.51 15.08
N GLN A 211 -5.19 3.96 15.01
CA GLN A 211 -6.13 3.85 16.12
C GLN A 211 -6.51 2.38 16.39
N ILE A 212 -6.81 1.60 15.34
CA ILE A 212 -7.17 0.17 15.48
C ILE A 212 -5.99 -0.66 16.01
N ALA A 213 -4.81 -0.56 15.41
CA ALA A 213 -3.62 -1.24 15.94
C ALA A 213 -3.19 -0.66 17.29
N GLY A 214 -3.57 0.59 17.57
CA GLY A 214 -3.40 1.31 18.83
C GLY A 214 -4.15 0.66 19.99
N SER A 215 -5.40 0.28 19.75
CA SER A 215 -6.34 -0.17 20.78
C SER A 215 -6.19 -1.64 21.19
N LEU A 216 -5.27 -2.40 20.58
CA LEU A 216 -5.10 -3.82 20.82
C LEU A 216 -3.75 -4.11 21.48
N PRO A 217 -3.71 -4.99 22.50
CA PRO A 217 -2.46 -5.42 23.10
C PRO A 217 -1.67 -6.34 22.16
N PRO A 218 -0.34 -6.41 22.31
CA PRO A 218 0.48 -7.44 21.66
C PRO A 218 -0.07 -8.85 21.87
N GLY A 219 0.13 -9.76 20.91
CA GLY A 219 -0.42 -11.12 20.93
C GLY A 219 -1.89 -11.22 20.47
N SER A 220 -2.58 -10.09 20.26
CA SER A 220 -3.93 -10.07 19.67
C SER A 220 -3.92 -10.58 18.22
N THR A 221 -5.10 -10.92 17.71
CA THR A 221 -5.32 -11.29 16.31
C THR A 221 -6.37 -10.40 15.67
N ILE A 222 -6.02 -9.75 14.56
CA ILE A 222 -6.94 -9.03 13.69
C ILE A 222 -7.35 -9.96 12.55
N VAL A 223 -8.64 -10.03 12.27
CA VAL A 223 -9.19 -10.79 11.13
C VAL A 223 -9.80 -9.83 10.11
N LEU A 224 -9.39 -9.96 8.85
CA LEU A 224 -9.82 -9.14 7.72
C LEU A 224 -10.36 -10.03 6.60
N GLU A 225 -11.33 -9.54 5.85
CA GLU A 225 -11.74 -10.21 4.61
C GLU A 225 -10.67 -10.12 3.50
N ASP A 226 -10.54 -11.14 2.66
CA ASP A 226 -9.78 -11.04 1.41
C ASP A 226 -10.66 -10.41 0.30
N LEU A 227 -10.45 -9.12 0.04
CA LEU A 227 -11.20 -8.35 -0.94
C LEU A 227 -10.55 -8.29 -2.34
N LYS A 228 -9.55 -9.15 -2.62
CA LYS A 228 -8.80 -9.13 -3.90
C LYS A 228 -9.70 -9.24 -5.14
N SER A 229 -10.80 -10.00 -5.08
CA SER A 229 -11.67 -10.30 -6.23
C SER A 229 -12.81 -9.30 -6.46
N ILE A 230 -13.03 -8.34 -5.55
CA ILE A 230 -14.21 -7.46 -5.59
C ILE A 230 -14.28 -6.60 -6.85
N ARG A 231 -13.14 -6.21 -7.42
CA ARG A 231 -13.10 -5.37 -8.63
C ARG A 231 -13.30 -6.15 -9.93
N GLN A 232 -13.02 -7.45 -9.94
CA GLN A 232 -13.06 -8.30 -11.13
C GLN A 232 -14.44 -8.94 -11.33
N ASN A 233 -15.13 -9.30 -10.24
CA ASN A 233 -16.36 -10.09 -10.29
C ASN A 233 -17.65 -9.27 -10.25
N SER A 234 -17.55 -7.94 -10.40
CA SER A 234 -18.67 -7.05 -10.09
C SER A 234 -19.42 -6.61 -11.36
N ARG A 235 -20.64 -7.16 -11.57
CA ARG A 235 -21.63 -6.62 -12.52
C ARG A 235 -22.24 -5.31 -12.00
N LEU A 236 -21.40 -4.36 -11.60
CA LEU A 236 -21.84 -3.11 -10.98
C LEU A 236 -22.21 -2.07 -12.04
N ARG A 237 -23.28 -1.32 -11.74
CA ARG A 237 -23.68 -0.13 -12.51
C ARG A 237 -22.54 0.89 -12.51
N LYS A 238 -22.47 1.74 -13.55
CA LYS A 238 -21.40 2.75 -13.74
C LYS A 238 -21.10 3.57 -12.48
N LYS A 239 -22.15 4.04 -11.78
CA LYS A 239 -22.04 4.82 -10.54
C LYS A 239 -21.40 4.03 -9.39
N GLN A 240 -21.81 2.78 -9.19
CA GLN A 240 -21.25 1.89 -8.15
C GLN A 240 -19.80 1.53 -8.45
N ARG A 241 -19.48 1.22 -9.71
CA ARG A 241 -18.11 0.95 -10.16
C ARG A 241 -17.19 2.15 -9.90
N LYS A 242 -17.65 3.36 -10.21
CA LYS A 242 -16.91 4.61 -9.92
C LYS A 242 -16.60 4.76 -8.43
N GLN A 243 -17.54 4.44 -7.54
CA GLN A 243 -17.32 4.48 -6.10
C GLN A 243 -16.32 3.41 -5.65
N LEU A 244 -16.44 2.19 -6.18
CA LEU A 244 -15.52 1.09 -5.87
C LEU A 244 -14.07 1.41 -6.26
N HIS A 245 -13.85 2.05 -7.41
CA HIS A 245 -12.51 2.48 -7.82
C HIS A 245 -11.93 3.62 -6.98
N LYS A 246 -12.78 4.44 -6.35
CA LYS A 246 -12.36 5.49 -5.40
C LYS A 246 -12.04 4.94 -4.01
N TRP A 247 -12.47 3.71 -3.71
CA TRP A 247 -12.31 3.10 -2.40
C TRP A 247 -10.94 2.42 -2.27
N ASN A 248 -10.10 2.97 -1.38
CA ASN A 248 -8.73 2.51 -1.12
C ASN A 248 -8.66 1.48 0.02
N PHE A 249 -9.54 0.48 0.03
CA PHE A 249 -9.57 -0.55 1.09
C PHE A 249 -8.25 -1.33 1.22
N PHE A 250 -7.58 -1.58 0.10
CA PHE A 250 -6.30 -2.27 0.09
C PHE A 250 -5.22 -1.44 0.77
N GLN A 251 -5.26 -0.12 0.66
CA GLN A 251 -4.32 0.75 1.36
C GLN A 251 -4.52 0.67 2.88
N LEU A 252 -5.77 0.71 3.35
CA LEU A 252 -6.07 0.55 4.76
C LEU A 252 -5.62 -0.82 5.28
N GLN A 253 -5.83 -1.88 4.48
CA GLN A 253 -5.32 -3.22 4.77
C GLN A 253 -3.82 -3.22 5.01
N GLN A 254 -3.06 -2.72 4.04
CA GLN A 254 -1.60 -2.67 4.13
C GLN A 254 -1.14 -1.90 5.37
N PHE A 255 -1.78 -0.75 5.64
CA PHE A 255 -1.44 0.05 6.82
C PHE A 255 -1.78 -0.64 8.13
N LEU A 256 -2.87 -1.39 8.17
CA LEU A 256 -3.23 -2.15 9.34
C LEU A 256 -2.27 -3.33 9.55
N THR A 257 -1.93 -4.05 8.48
CA THR A 257 -1.02 -5.20 8.51
C THR A 257 0.33 -4.82 9.08
N TYR A 258 1.05 -3.87 8.46
CA TYR A 258 2.40 -3.58 8.94
C TYR A 258 2.42 -2.96 10.35
N LYS A 259 1.39 -2.19 10.74
CA LYS A 259 1.30 -1.59 12.09
C LYS A 259 0.91 -2.60 13.16
N ALA A 260 0.08 -3.58 12.80
CA ALA A 260 -0.28 -4.68 13.68
C ALA A 260 0.94 -5.57 13.90
N GLU A 261 1.61 -5.99 12.81
CA GLU A 261 2.82 -6.80 12.86
C GLU A 261 3.92 -6.11 13.68
N ALA A 262 4.18 -4.82 13.46
CA ALA A 262 5.15 -4.05 14.25
C ALA A 262 4.86 -4.00 15.77
N LYS A 263 3.64 -4.36 16.20
CA LYS A 263 3.21 -4.45 17.60
C LYS A 263 3.09 -5.90 18.10
N GLY A 264 3.49 -6.90 17.32
CA GLY A 264 3.28 -8.31 17.65
C GLY A 264 1.81 -8.74 17.58
N ILE A 265 0.97 -8.04 16.80
CA ILE A 265 -0.43 -8.41 16.55
C ILE A 265 -0.48 -9.19 15.23
N ARG A 266 -1.08 -10.37 15.27
CA ARG A 266 -1.24 -11.23 14.08
C ARG A 266 -2.37 -10.73 13.21
N VAL A 267 -2.21 -10.86 11.89
CA VAL A 267 -3.26 -10.52 10.92
C VAL A 267 -3.63 -11.74 10.10
N LYS A 268 -4.89 -12.16 10.20
CA LYS A 268 -5.47 -13.26 9.43
C LYS A 268 -6.43 -12.75 8.36
N TYR A 269 -6.51 -13.50 7.27
CA TYR A 269 -7.41 -13.22 6.17
C TYR A 269 -8.45 -14.32 6.04
N VAL A 270 -9.72 -13.94 5.94
CA VAL A 270 -10.84 -14.85 5.74
C VAL A 270 -11.56 -14.57 4.44
N ASP A 271 -12.29 -15.55 3.94
CA ASP A 271 -13.12 -15.36 2.77
C ASP A 271 -14.26 -14.37 3.03
N SER A 272 -14.43 -13.42 2.11
CA SER A 272 -15.49 -12.41 2.13
C SER A 272 -16.89 -12.94 1.76
N ARG A 273 -16.99 -14.20 1.29
CA ARG A 273 -18.26 -14.75 0.78
C ARG A 273 -19.34 -14.80 1.87
N CYS A 274 -20.46 -14.13 1.60
CA CYS A 274 -21.69 -14.13 2.40
C CYS A 274 -21.56 -13.68 3.87
N THR A 275 -20.41 -13.17 4.31
CA THR A 275 -20.17 -12.64 5.67
C THR A 275 -21.16 -11.55 6.06
N SER A 276 -21.62 -10.74 5.10
CA SER A 276 -22.59 -9.69 5.35
C SER A 276 -24.07 -10.13 5.36
N GLN A 277 -24.35 -11.36 4.92
CA GLN A 277 -25.70 -11.95 4.88
C GLN A 277 -25.90 -13.02 5.96
N LYS A 278 -24.80 -13.62 6.44
CA LYS A 278 -24.77 -14.58 7.55
C LYS A 278 -25.18 -13.91 8.86
N CYS A 279 -26.02 -14.56 9.65
CA CYS A 279 -26.29 -14.14 11.02
C CYS A 279 -25.14 -14.54 11.95
N SER A 280 -24.61 -13.59 12.72
CA SER A 280 -23.53 -13.85 13.71
C SER A 280 -23.95 -14.63 14.95
N VAL A 281 -25.26 -14.89 15.10
CA VAL A 281 -25.82 -15.68 16.21
C VAL A 281 -26.15 -17.10 15.74
N CYS A 282 -27.00 -17.25 14.72
CA CYS A 282 -27.50 -18.58 14.30
C CYS A 282 -26.87 -19.11 13.00
N GLY A 283 -25.98 -18.35 12.34
CA GLY A 283 -25.34 -18.78 11.10
C GLY A 283 -26.22 -18.74 9.84
N TYR A 284 -27.54 -18.51 9.94
CA TYR A 284 -28.43 -18.47 8.78
C TYR A 284 -28.02 -17.40 7.75
N ILE A 285 -27.92 -17.79 6.48
CA ILE A 285 -27.50 -16.94 5.37
C ILE A 285 -28.69 -16.68 4.46
N ALA A 286 -29.13 -15.42 4.39
CA ALA A 286 -30.13 -15.00 3.41
C ALA A 286 -29.90 -13.55 2.99
N ARG A 287 -30.13 -13.26 1.70
CA ARG A 287 -30.10 -11.87 1.19
C ARG A 287 -31.08 -10.97 1.93
N ALA A 288 -32.25 -11.51 2.27
CA ALA A 288 -33.28 -10.82 3.03
C ALA A 288 -32.87 -10.43 4.46
N ASN A 289 -31.75 -10.96 4.99
CA ASN A 289 -31.24 -10.56 6.29
C ASN A 289 -30.71 -9.11 6.29
N ARG A 290 -30.34 -8.59 5.12
CA ARG A 290 -29.78 -7.23 4.94
C ARG A 290 -30.57 -6.45 3.89
N GLN A 291 -31.83 -6.14 4.21
CA GLN A 291 -32.69 -5.31 3.36
C GLN A 291 -32.25 -3.84 3.32
N TYR A 292 -31.75 -3.32 4.45
CA TYR A 292 -31.33 -1.92 4.58
C TYR A 292 -29.82 -1.79 4.77
N GLN A 293 -29.29 -0.61 4.43
CA GLN A 293 -27.86 -0.34 4.57
C GLN A 293 -27.38 -0.24 6.03
N SER A 294 -28.25 0.20 6.93
CA SER A 294 -27.94 0.46 8.34
C SER A 294 -28.31 -0.69 9.28
N VAL A 295 -29.31 -1.50 8.93
CA VAL A 295 -29.92 -2.52 9.78
C VAL A 295 -29.77 -3.91 9.18
N PHE A 296 -29.37 -4.86 10.01
CA PHE A 296 -29.41 -6.29 9.77
C PHE A 296 -30.50 -6.90 10.64
N LYS A 297 -31.36 -7.75 10.07
CA LYS A 297 -32.38 -8.50 10.81
C LYS A 297 -32.45 -9.92 10.26
N CYS A 298 -32.06 -10.89 11.06
CA CYS A 298 -32.10 -12.30 10.69
C CYS A 298 -33.56 -12.75 10.49
N LYS A 299 -33.86 -13.37 9.35
CA LYS A 299 -35.19 -13.89 9.03
C LYS A 299 -35.48 -15.26 9.67
N HIS A 300 -34.47 -15.91 10.26
CA HIS A 300 -34.62 -17.18 10.95
C HIS A 300 -34.82 -16.99 12.47
N CYS A 301 -33.87 -16.34 13.16
CA CYS A 301 -33.92 -16.19 14.62
C CYS A 301 -34.37 -14.79 15.11
N GLY A 302 -34.76 -13.88 14.21
CA GLY A 302 -35.21 -12.53 14.57
C GLY A 302 -34.11 -11.55 15.03
N PHE A 303 -32.88 -12.03 15.29
CA PHE A 303 -31.76 -11.21 15.76
C PHE A 303 -31.52 -9.97 14.89
N SER A 304 -31.41 -8.81 15.53
CA SER A 304 -31.23 -7.51 14.87
C SER A 304 -29.96 -6.81 15.34
N LEU A 305 -29.22 -6.20 14.41
CA LEU A 305 -27.97 -5.51 14.70
C LEU A 305 -27.67 -4.43 13.65
N ASN A 306 -26.68 -3.58 13.90
CA ASN A 306 -26.12 -2.72 12.86
C ASN A 306 -25.54 -3.57 11.70
N ALA A 307 -25.89 -3.20 10.46
CA ALA A 307 -25.50 -3.94 9.26
C ALA A 307 -23.99 -3.94 8.94
N HIS A 308 -23.19 -3.16 9.66
CA HIS A 308 -21.72 -3.18 9.60
C HIS A 308 -21.07 -3.91 10.79
N LEU A 309 -21.79 -4.03 11.90
CA LEU A 309 -21.32 -4.74 13.09
C LEU A 309 -21.57 -6.26 12.98
N ASN A 310 -22.66 -6.69 12.35
CA ASN A 310 -22.90 -8.12 12.11
C ASN A 310 -21.79 -8.75 11.23
N PRO A 311 -21.39 -8.15 10.08
CA PRO A 311 -20.26 -8.65 9.32
C PRO A 311 -18.96 -8.69 10.12
N SER A 312 -18.61 -7.66 10.91
CA SER A 312 -17.38 -7.67 11.71
C SER A 312 -17.35 -8.79 12.75
N ARG A 313 -18.51 -9.14 13.34
CA ARG A 313 -18.64 -10.32 14.22
C ARG A 313 -18.50 -11.65 13.48
N ASN A 314 -19.07 -11.78 12.28
CA ASN A 314 -18.87 -12.97 11.45
C ASN A 314 -17.40 -13.13 11.04
N ILE A 315 -16.74 -12.04 10.65
CA ILE A 315 -15.31 -12.04 10.28
C ILE A 315 -14.46 -12.51 11.45
N ARG A 316 -14.80 -12.14 12.70
CA ARG A 316 -14.11 -12.60 13.90
C ARG A 316 -14.26 -14.11 14.14
N GLN A 317 -15.41 -14.68 13.77
CA GLN A 317 -15.78 -16.09 14.03
C GLN A 317 -15.26 -17.07 12.97
N ASN A 318 -14.91 -16.58 11.79
CA ASN A 318 -14.37 -17.37 10.67
C ASN A 318 -12.84 -17.48 10.76
#